data_AF-A0A7X7HY43-F1
#
_entry.id   AF-A0A7X7HY43-F1
#
_cell.length_a   1.000
_cell.length_b   1.000
_cell.length_c   1.000
_cell.angle_alpha   90.00
_cell.angle_beta   90.00
_cell.angle_gamma   90.00
#
_symmetry.space_group_name_H-M   'P 1'
#
loop_
_entity.id
_entity.type
_entity.pdbx_description
1 polymer ?
#
loop_
_entity_poly.entity_id
_entity_poly.type
_entity_poly.pdbx_seq_one_letter_code
_entity_poly.pdbx_strand_id
1 'polypeptide(L)'
;MAALIRVIRAPPRQIVRRLAWLAVLVAFSLWMLHRQVQTAAEAIHFVEYGILGFLLFRAWRHHMQEPLLYPVAALSLVIIAWADEFLQWLTVGRFWDFRDIRLNLLAGLVPLVLIAGVIVPAGIQRPVARASVRRLCYLSWMTLLALGLSISATPRRIDALASRSPSLGFLYNNESVMIEYGYRHDETGIGVFKSRLTLPELQRADAGRGREAGARLAQHPALADRREFRMAFAASADPVLHEMGMHLFQRNHFYDVCWQYRTSDPARFVHMTVVARENRILEPLFSRALEGAGQRRFPAQSARYGSHTPIPTCPLSVK
;
A
#
# COMPACT_ATOMS: atom_id res chain seq x y z
N MET A 1 -23.49 21.93 -12.50
CA MET A 1 -24.69 22.81 -12.70
C MET A 1 -25.97 22.29 -12.05
N ALA A 2 -26.43 21.07 -12.31
CA ALA A 2 -27.73 20.58 -11.79
C ALA A 2 -27.85 20.57 -10.24
N ALA A 3 -26.78 20.24 -9.52
CA ALA A 3 -26.75 20.30 -8.05
C ALA A 3 -26.88 21.74 -7.53
N LEU A 4 -26.17 22.69 -8.15
CA LEU A 4 -26.18 24.11 -7.79
C LEU A 4 -27.59 24.73 -7.97
N ILE A 5 -28.23 24.45 -9.10
CA ILE A 5 -29.60 24.91 -9.39
C ILE A 5 -30.60 24.36 -8.36
N ARG A 6 -30.44 23.09 -7.97
CA ARG A 6 -31.30 22.49 -6.95
C ARG A 6 -31.07 23.09 -5.56
N VAL A 7 -29.82 23.40 -5.19
CA VAL A 7 -29.51 24.06 -3.92
C VAL A 7 -30.17 25.43 -3.86
N ILE A 8 -30.04 26.25 -4.90
CA ILE A 8 -30.58 27.62 -4.93
C ILE A 8 -32.11 27.65 -4.88
N ARG A 9 -32.79 26.64 -5.45
CA ARG A 9 -34.26 26.55 -5.47
C ARG A 9 -34.88 25.86 -4.24
N ALA A 10 -34.09 25.49 -3.23
CA ALA A 10 -34.58 24.78 -2.06
C ALA A 10 -35.07 25.75 -0.95
N PRO A 11 -36.03 25.34 -0.09
CA PRO A 11 -36.39 26.15 1.07
C PRO A 11 -35.19 26.33 2.03
N PRO A 12 -35.15 27.39 2.85
CA PRO A 12 -33.95 27.80 3.61
C PRO A 12 -33.33 26.68 4.47
N ARG A 13 -34.18 25.89 5.15
CA ARG A 13 -33.74 24.74 5.96
C ARG A 13 -33.07 23.64 5.13
N GLN A 14 -33.50 23.43 3.88
CA GLN A 14 -32.88 22.48 2.96
C GLN A 14 -31.59 23.03 2.35
N ILE A 15 -31.49 24.35 2.16
CA ILE A 15 -30.24 25.00 1.70
C ILE A 15 -29.12 24.73 2.69
N VAL A 16 -29.35 25.03 3.99
CA VAL A 16 -28.33 24.82 5.04
C VAL A 16 -27.88 23.37 5.08
N ARG A 17 -28.81 22.41 5.04
CA ARG A 17 -28.48 20.98 5.02
C ARG A 17 -27.63 20.60 3.80
N ARG A 18 -27.95 21.10 2.61
CA ARG A 18 -27.21 20.77 1.38
C ARG A 18 -25.84 21.44 1.36
N LEU A 19 -25.72 22.66 1.86
CA LEU A 19 -24.44 23.34 2.04
C LEU A 19 -23.55 22.62 3.05
N ALA A 20 -24.12 22.13 4.16
CA ALA A 20 -23.38 21.30 5.12
C ALA A 20 -22.84 20.02 4.46
N TRP A 21 -23.65 19.31 3.68
CA TRP A 21 -23.18 18.14 2.92
C TRP A 21 -22.10 18.48 1.90
N LEU A 22 -22.24 19.60 1.17
CA LEU A 22 -21.21 20.06 0.25
C LEU A 22 -19.90 20.40 0.97
N ALA A 23 -19.97 21.09 2.11
CA ALA A 23 -18.79 21.40 2.92
C ALA A 23 -18.10 20.12 3.40
N VAL A 24 -18.85 19.12 3.87
CA VAL A 24 -18.32 17.81 4.25
C VAL A 24 -17.64 17.13 3.07
N LEU A 25 -18.27 17.12 1.89
CA LEU A 25 -17.71 16.50 0.68
C LEU A 25 -16.43 17.19 0.20
N VAL A 26 -16.39 18.52 0.25
CA VAL A 26 -15.20 19.30 -0.10
C VAL A 26 -14.08 19.01 0.89
N ALA A 27 -14.36 19.08 2.20
CA ALA A 27 -13.38 18.77 3.24
C ALA A 27 -12.85 17.32 3.12
N PHE A 28 -13.74 16.37 2.87
CA PHE A 28 -13.38 14.97 2.66
C PHE A 28 -12.53 14.76 1.40
N SER A 29 -12.88 15.43 0.29
CA SER A 29 -12.11 15.35 -0.97
C SER A 29 -10.72 15.97 -0.80
N LEU A 30 -10.61 17.12 -0.13
CA LEU A 30 -9.33 17.74 0.20
C LEU A 30 -8.48 16.86 1.11
N TRP A 31 -9.10 16.23 2.11
CA TRP A 31 -8.42 15.25 2.96
C TRP A 31 -7.92 14.05 2.16
N MET A 32 -8.72 13.51 1.23
CA MET A 32 -8.29 12.42 0.35
C MET A 32 -7.11 12.81 -0.54
N LEU A 33 -7.18 13.98 -1.18
CA LEU A 33 -6.10 14.50 -2.02
C LEU A 33 -4.80 14.71 -1.22
N HIS A 34 -4.90 15.09 0.05
CA HIS A 34 -3.72 15.34 0.88
C HIS A 34 -3.15 14.07 1.54
N ARG A 35 -3.99 13.07 1.85
CA ARG A 35 -3.59 11.92 2.69
C ARG A 35 -3.55 10.58 1.95
N GLN A 36 -4.36 10.41 0.91
CA GLN A 36 -4.54 9.13 0.23
C GLN A 36 -3.91 9.15 -1.17
N VAL A 37 -4.05 10.25 -1.90
CA VAL A 37 -3.48 10.41 -3.24
C VAL A 37 -2.05 10.91 -3.11
N GLN A 38 -1.07 10.04 -3.33
CA GLN A 38 0.36 10.33 -3.26
C GLN A 38 1.03 10.29 -4.64
N THR A 39 0.41 9.63 -5.61
CA THR A 39 0.93 9.46 -6.96
C THR A 39 -0.06 9.91 -8.03
N ALA A 40 0.44 10.17 -9.24
CA ALA A 40 -0.41 10.51 -10.39
C ALA A 40 -1.37 9.36 -10.76
N ALA A 41 -0.94 8.11 -10.60
CA ALA A 41 -1.80 6.94 -10.85
C ALA A 41 -2.98 6.89 -9.87
N GLU A 42 -2.76 7.15 -8.58
CA GLU A 42 -3.84 7.24 -7.59
C GLU A 42 -4.81 8.40 -7.87
N ALA A 43 -4.32 9.50 -8.44
CA ALA A 43 -5.18 10.62 -8.84
C ALA A 43 -6.11 10.22 -10.01
N ILE A 44 -5.59 9.44 -10.96
CA ILE A 44 -6.39 8.88 -12.07
C ILE A 44 -7.46 7.93 -11.51
N HIS A 45 -7.08 6.98 -10.67
CA HIS A 45 -8.03 6.06 -10.01
C HIS A 45 -9.09 6.82 -9.22
N PHE A 46 -8.73 7.88 -8.49
CA PHE A 46 -9.70 8.71 -7.77
C PHE A 46 -10.77 9.30 -8.69
N VAL A 47 -10.38 9.78 -9.88
CA VAL A 47 -11.33 10.31 -10.87
C VAL A 47 -12.16 9.19 -11.50
N GLU A 48 -11.53 8.11 -11.94
CA GLU A 48 -12.19 6.98 -12.61
C GLU A 48 -13.24 6.33 -11.72
N TYR A 49 -12.89 6.01 -10.48
CA TYR A 49 -13.81 5.40 -9.53
C TYR A 49 -14.86 6.40 -9.03
N GLY A 50 -14.55 7.69 -8.99
CA GLY A 50 -15.54 8.75 -8.80
C GLY A 50 -16.58 8.79 -9.93
N ILE A 51 -16.18 8.60 -11.18
CA ILE A 51 -17.13 8.49 -12.31
C ILE A 51 -17.92 7.18 -12.20
N LEU A 52 -17.25 6.07 -11.89
CA LEU A 52 -17.87 4.75 -11.75
C LEU A 52 -18.94 4.73 -10.65
N GLY A 53 -18.71 5.37 -9.51
CA GLY A 53 -19.70 5.48 -8.44
C GLY A 53 -21.00 6.16 -8.91
N PHE A 54 -20.89 7.21 -9.74
CA PHE A 54 -22.05 7.85 -10.37
C PHE A 54 -22.75 6.93 -11.39
N LEU A 55 -21.99 6.21 -12.21
CA LEU A 55 -22.53 5.28 -13.19
C LEU A 55 -23.26 4.09 -12.54
N LEU A 56 -22.71 3.55 -11.45
CA LEU A 56 -23.35 2.50 -10.66
C LEU A 56 -24.66 2.97 -10.03
N PHE A 57 -24.70 4.21 -9.50
CA PHE A 57 -25.96 4.81 -9.06
C PHE A 57 -26.99 4.82 -10.19
N ARG A 58 -26.61 5.28 -11.38
CA ARG A 58 -27.50 5.32 -12.54
C ARG A 58 -27.99 3.93 -12.93
N ALA A 59 -27.08 2.96 -13.03
CA ALA A 59 -27.39 1.59 -13.39
C ALA A 59 -28.39 0.96 -12.40
N TRP A 60 -28.10 1.01 -11.10
CA TRP A 60 -28.97 0.45 -10.08
C TRP A 60 -30.32 1.16 -9.97
N ARG A 61 -30.40 2.44 -10.32
CA ARG A 61 -31.66 3.20 -10.31
C ARG A 61 -32.70 2.65 -11.29
N HIS A 62 -32.27 1.96 -12.35
CA HIS A 62 -33.19 1.27 -13.26
C HIS A 62 -33.85 0.04 -12.63
N HIS A 63 -33.25 -0.52 -11.57
CA HIS A 63 -33.72 -1.75 -10.92
C HIS A 63 -34.23 -1.53 -9.49
N MET A 64 -33.92 -0.39 -8.87
CA MET A 64 -34.19 -0.08 -7.47
C MET A 64 -34.55 1.39 -7.30
N GLN A 65 -35.59 1.66 -6.54
CA GLN A 65 -36.03 3.02 -6.19
C GLN A 65 -36.05 3.22 -4.68
N GLU A 66 -35.26 2.45 -3.93
CA GLU A 66 -35.27 2.44 -2.46
C GLU A 66 -33.91 2.90 -1.91
N PRO A 67 -33.84 3.32 -0.63
CA PRO A 67 -32.59 3.76 -0.02
C PRO A 67 -31.45 2.72 -0.04
N LEU A 68 -31.77 1.42 -0.14
CA LEU A 68 -30.77 0.37 -0.28
C LEU A 68 -29.97 0.43 -1.59
N LEU A 69 -30.40 1.24 -2.55
CA LEU A 69 -29.63 1.48 -3.78
C LEU A 69 -28.21 1.97 -3.49
N TYR A 70 -28.01 2.84 -2.49
CA TYR A 70 -26.69 3.38 -2.17
C TYR A 70 -25.72 2.31 -1.65
N PRO A 71 -26.04 1.51 -0.62
CA PRO A 71 -25.15 0.44 -0.18
C PRO A 71 -24.98 -0.66 -1.24
N VAL A 72 -25.99 -0.94 -2.07
CA VAL A 72 -25.86 -1.86 -3.21
C VAL A 72 -24.86 -1.33 -4.25
N ALA A 73 -24.92 -0.05 -4.60
CA ALA A 73 -23.95 0.59 -5.49
C ALA A 73 -22.54 0.59 -4.88
N ALA A 74 -22.41 0.87 -3.57
CA ALA A 74 -21.13 0.84 -2.87
C ALA A 74 -20.51 -0.57 -2.84
N LEU A 75 -21.28 -1.62 -2.56
CA LEU A 75 -20.77 -3.00 -2.61
C LEU A 75 -20.38 -3.42 -4.03
N SER A 76 -21.15 -3.00 -5.03
CA SER A 76 -20.78 -3.23 -6.44
C SER A 76 -19.44 -2.58 -6.77
N LEU A 77 -19.20 -1.38 -6.26
CA LEU A 77 -17.92 -0.68 -6.40
C LEU A 77 -16.77 -1.44 -5.73
N VAL A 78 -16.97 -1.99 -4.53
CA VAL A 78 -15.94 -2.82 -3.85
C VAL A 78 -15.61 -4.06 -4.67
N ILE A 79 -16.61 -4.76 -5.21
CA ILE A 79 -16.38 -5.95 -6.03
C ILE A 79 -15.61 -5.61 -7.31
N ILE A 80 -15.95 -4.49 -7.97
CA ILE A 80 -15.21 -4.04 -9.17
C ILE A 80 -13.79 -3.64 -8.81
N ALA A 81 -13.59 -2.87 -7.73
CA ALA A 81 -12.27 -2.48 -7.25
C ALA A 81 -11.40 -3.69 -6.89
N TRP A 82 -12.00 -4.70 -6.26
CA TRP A 82 -11.35 -5.97 -5.98
C TRP A 82 -10.96 -6.72 -7.26
N ALA A 83 -11.85 -6.73 -8.27
CA ALA A 83 -11.58 -7.42 -9.54
C ALA A 83 -10.47 -6.73 -10.34
N ASP A 84 -10.46 -5.40 -10.37
CA ASP A 84 -9.38 -4.61 -10.97
C ASP A 84 -8.05 -4.90 -10.28
N GLU A 85 -8.01 -4.82 -8.94
CA GLU A 85 -6.82 -5.15 -8.16
C GLU A 85 -6.35 -6.60 -8.39
N PHE A 86 -7.29 -7.53 -8.58
CA PHE A 86 -6.98 -8.93 -8.90
C PHE A 86 -6.33 -9.09 -10.27
N LEU A 87 -6.85 -8.40 -11.27
CA LEU A 87 -6.25 -8.40 -12.60
C LEU A 87 -4.89 -7.70 -12.60
N GLN A 88 -4.73 -6.61 -11.84
CA GLN A 88 -3.45 -5.93 -11.68
C GLN A 88 -2.43 -6.84 -10.98
N TRP A 89 -2.83 -7.57 -9.95
CA TRP A 89 -2.00 -8.54 -9.24
C TRP A 89 -1.50 -9.70 -10.12
N LEU A 90 -2.29 -10.11 -11.13
CA LEU A 90 -1.83 -11.07 -12.12
C LEU A 90 -0.70 -10.53 -13.02
N THR A 91 -0.44 -9.22 -13.02
CA THR A 91 0.65 -8.62 -13.78
C THR A 91 1.97 -8.73 -13.02
N VAL A 92 3.02 -9.22 -13.69
CA VAL A 92 4.35 -9.39 -13.09
C VAL A 92 4.89 -8.08 -12.52
N GLY A 93 5.31 -8.10 -11.24
CA GLY A 93 5.87 -6.94 -10.55
C GLY A 93 4.84 -5.93 -10.03
N ARG A 94 3.54 -6.26 -10.08
CA ARG A 94 2.47 -5.51 -9.39
C ARG A 94 2.09 -6.23 -8.10
N PHE A 95 2.03 -5.48 -7.01
CA PHE A 95 1.69 -5.99 -5.69
C PHE A 95 0.23 -5.67 -5.40
N TRP A 96 -0.46 -6.61 -4.78
CA TRP A 96 -1.81 -6.38 -4.30
C TRP A 96 -1.79 -5.43 -3.11
N ASP A 97 -2.62 -4.39 -3.12
CA ASP A 97 -2.79 -3.50 -1.99
C ASP A 97 -4.27 -3.25 -1.66
N PHE A 98 -4.69 -3.61 -0.45
CA PHE A 98 -6.03 -3.28 0.05
C PHE A 98 -6.27 -1.77 0.15
N ARG A 99 -5.20 -0.95 0.18
CA ARG A 99 -5.28 0.49 0.06
C ARG A 99 -5.92 0.91 -1.26
N ASP A 100 -5.66 0.21 -2.35
CA ASP A 100 -6.16 0.58 -3.68
C ASP A 100 -7.67 0.31 -3.75
N ILE A 101 -8.12 -0.85 -3.26
CA ILE A 101 -9.56 -1.13 -3.09
C ILE A 101 -10.23 -0.07 -2.20
N ARG A 102 -9.58 0.32 -1.10
CA ARG A 102 -10.09 1.38 -0.21
C ARG A 102 -10.16 2.73 -0.93
N LEU A 103 -9.11 3.13 -1.64
CA LEU A 103 -9.05 4.40 -2.38
C LEU A 103 -10.19 4.46 -3.40
N ASN A 104 -10.36 3.40 -4.17
CA ASN A 104 -11.38 3.23 -5.19
C ASN A 104 -12.79 3.30 -4.59
N LEU A 105 -13.02 2.62 -3.46
CA LEU A 105 -14.28 2.73 -2.71
C LEU A 105 -14.55 4.17 -2.26
N LEU A 106 -13.58 4.82 -1.60
CA LEU A 106 -13.76 6.17 -1.07
C LEU A 106 -14.01 7.18 -2.19
N ALA A 107 -13.31 7.06 -3.32
CA ALA A 107 -13.51 7.86 -4.52
C ALA A 107 -14.95 7.74 -5.05
N GLY A 108 -15.45 6.51 -5.23
CA GLY A 108 -16.81 6.30 -5.71
C GLY A 108 -17.90 6.56 -4.66
N LEU A 109 -17.58 6.67 -3.37
CA LEU A 109 -18.53 7.14 -2.35
C LEU A 109 -18.81 8.65 -2.46
N VAL A 110 -17.85 9.47 -2.92
CA VAL A 110 -18.03 10.92 -3.12
C VAL A 110 -19.29 11.24 -3.95
N PRO A 111 -19.47 10.73 -5.19
CA PRO A 111 -20.68 10.98 -5.97
C PRO A 111 -21.93 10.37 -5.31
N LEU A 112 -21.83 9.22 -4.63
CA LEU A 112 -22.99 8.58 -3.99
C LEU A 112 -23.52 9.44 -2.84
N VAL A 113 -22.63 9.97 -2.00
CA VAL A 113 -22.97 10.89 -0.90
C VAL A 113 -23.44 12.24 -1.45
N LEU A 114 -22.84 12.75 -2.53
CA LEU A 114 -23.33 13.93 -3.23
C LEU A 114 -24.78 13.75 -3.70
N ILE A 115 -25.10 12.59 -4.29
CA ILE A 115 -26.45 12.30 -4.77
C ILE A 115 -27.42 12.15 -3.59
N ALA A 116 -27.02 11.44 -2.54
CA ALA A 116 -27.85 11.16 -1.37
C ALA A 116 -28.12 12.41 -0.49
N GLY A 117 -27.12 13.26 -0.29
CA GLY A 117 -27.17 14.38 0.65
C GLY A 117 -27.49 15.74 0.00
N VAL A 118 -27.05 15.95 -1.25
CA VAL A 118 -27.17 17.25 -1.94
C VAL A 118 -28.25 17.23 -3.01
N ILE A 119 -28.19 16.27 -3.93
CA ILE A 119 -29.10 16.22 -5.09
C ILE A 119 -30.48 15.72 -4.66
N VAL A 120 -30.52 14.72 -3.77
CA VAL A 120 -31.72 14.07 -3.21
C VAL A 120 -32.78 13.82 -4.29
N PRO A 121 -32.53 12.88 -5.21
CA PRO A 121 -33.42 12.69 -6.35
C PRO A 121 -34.83 12.26 -5.91
N ALA A 122 -35.84 12.90 -6.50
CA ALA A 122 -37.22 12.46 -6.35
C ALA A 122 -37.39 11.02 -6.89
N GLY A 123 -38.28 10.26 -6.25
CA GLY A 123 -38.55 8.87 -6.61
C GLY A 123 -37.80 7.82 -5.78
N ILE A 124 -36.99 8.21 -4.78
CA ILE A 124 -36.53 7.25 -3.78
C ILE A 124 -37.64 7.07 -2.73
N GLN A 125 -38.23 5.89 -2.68
CA GLN A 125 -39.42 5.58 -1.89
C GLN A 125 -39.12 4.54 -0.80
N ARG A 126 -39.97 4.54 0.22
CA ARG A 126 -40.11 3.48 1.21
C ARG A 126 -41.49 2.84 1.01
N PRO A 127 -41.70 1.54 1.31
CA PRO A 127 -40.83 0.64 2.05
C PRO A 127 -39.74 0.00 1.17
N VAL A 128 -38.74 -0.59 1.83
CA VAL A 128 -37.69 -1.37 1.16
C VAL A 128 -38.26 -2.71 0.71
N ALA A 129 -38.07 -3.07 -0.57
CA ALA A 129 -38.52 -4.34 -1.11
C ALA A 129 -37.60 -5.49 -0.68
N ARG A 130 -38.19 -6.68 -0.50
CA ARG A 130 -37.44 -7.90 -0.20
C ARG A 130 -36.39 -8.24 -1.26
N ALA A 131 -36.67 -7.92 -2.53
CA ALA A 131 -35.72 -8.11 -3.62
C ALA A 131 -34.44 -7.27 -3.45
N SER A 132 -34.58 -6.04 -2.97
CA SER A 132 -33.45 -5.15 -2.67
C SER A 132 -32.60 -5.66 -1.51
N VAL A 133 -33.25 -6.17 -0.45
CA VAL A 133 -32.55 -6.82 0.67
C VAL A 133 -31.78 -8.05 0.17
N ARG A 134 -32.40 -8.89 -0.67
CA ARG A 134 -31.74 -10.07 -1.24
C ARG A 134 -30.50 -9.70 -2.05
N ARG A 135 -30.58 -8.64 -2.88
CA ARG A 135 -29.42 -8.12 -3.64
C ARG A 135 -28.32 -7.64 -2.71
N LEU A 136 -28.67 -6.89 -1.66
CA LEU A 136 -27.71 -6.44 -0.66
C LEU A 136 -27.00 -7.63 0.00
N CYS A 137 -27.75 -8.63 0.47
CA CYS A 137 -27.17 -9.84 1.07
C CYS A 137 -26.25 -10.59 0.11
N TYR A 138 -26.66 -10.73 -1.15
CA TYR A 138 -25.85 -11.40 -2.17
C TYR A 138 -24.53 -10.67 -2.44
N LEU A 139 -24.57 -9.35 -2.63
CA LEU A 139 -23.36 -8.55 -2.85
C LEU A 139 -22.48 -8.50 -1.61
N SER A 140 -23.06 -8.44 -0.40
CA SER A 140 -22.30 -8.54 0.85
C SER A 140 -21.57 -9.88 0.93
N TRP A 141 -22.25 -10.98 0.61
CA TRP A 141 -21.64 -12.31 0.60
C TRP A 141 -20.52 -12.42 -0.44
N MET A 142 -20.74 -11.93 -1.66
CA MET A 142 -19.70 -11.88 -2.69
C MET A 142 -18.50 -11.05 -2.24
N THR A 143 -18.73 -9.91 -1.61
CA THR A 143 -17.66 -9.04 -1.09
C THR A 143 -16.86 -9.77 0.00
N LEU A 144 -17.54 -10.44 0.94
CA LEU A 144 -16.88 -11.23 1.98
C LEU A 144 -16.07 -12.38 1.40
N LEU A 145 -16.61 -13.10 0.41
CA LEU A 145 -15.90 -14.15 -0.30
C LEU A 145 -14.67 -13.61 -1.03
N ALA A 146 -14.82 -12.52 -1.78
CA ALA A 146 -13.73 -11.88 -2.53
C ALA A 146 -12.59 -11.46 -1.60
N LEU A 147 -12.89 -10.70 -0.54
CA LEU A 147 -11.89 -10.29 0.45
C LEU A 147 -11.31 -11.48 1.21
N GLY A 148 -12.14 -12.46 1.57
CA GLY A 148 -11.71 -13.69 2.24
C GLY A 148 -10.77 -14.54 1.38
N LEU A 149 -10.99 -14.59 0.07
CA LEU A 149 -10.10 -15.24 -0.89
C LEU A 149 -8.76 -14.51 -0.98
N SER A 150 -8.76 -13.18 -1.08
CA SER A 150 -7.52 -12.39 -1.07
C SER A 150 -6.72 -12.58 0.20
N ILE A 151 -7.39 -12.63 1.36
CA ILE A 151 -6.72 -12.90 2.64
C ILE A 151 -6.20 -14.33 2.70
N SER A 152 -6.94 -15.28 2.14
CA SER A 152 -6.57 -16.70 2.16
C SER A 152 -5.49 -17.08 1.15
N ALA A 153 -5.16 -16.19 0.21
CA ALA A 153 -4.20 -16.40 -0.88
C ALA A 153 -2.75 -16.23 -0.40
N THR A 154 -2.30 -17.15 0.45
CA THR A 154 -0.91 -17.21 0.92
C THR A 154 0.03 -17.70 -0.20
N PRO A 155 1.33 -17.31 -0.21
CA PRO A 155 2.30 -17.75 -1.22
C PRO A 155 2.29 -19.25 -1.42
N ARG A 156 2.34 -20.01 -0.31
CA ARG A 156 2.33 -21.47 -0.31
C ARG A 156 1.11 -22.06 -1.04
N ARG A 157 -0.07 -21.43 -0.94
CA ARG A 157 -1.29 -21.88 -1.62
C ARG A 157 -1.25 -21.52 -3.10
N ILE A 158 -0.73 -20.34 -3.43
CA ILE A 158 -0.54 -19.90 -4.82
C ILE A 158 0.49 -20.78 -5.53
N ASP A 159 1.64 -21.10 -4.91
CA ASP A 159 2.65 -22.00 -5.47
C ASP A 159 2.09 -23.41 -5.68
N ALA A 160 1.31 -23.92 -4.72
CA ALA A 160 0.63 -25.22 -4.84
C ALA A 160 -0.42 -25.24 -5.97
N LEU A 161 -1.01 -24.10 -6.31
CA LEU A 161 -1.92 -23.96 -7.45
C LEU A 161 -1.16 -23.81 -8.77
N ALA A 162 -0.14 -22.95 -8.79
CA ALA A 162 0.70 -22.67 -9.95
C ALA A 162 1.44 -23.93 -10.44
N SER A 163 1.93 -24.76 -9.52
CA SER A 163 2.57 -26.05 -9.83
C SER A 163 1.64 -27.07 -10.52
N ARG A 164 0.32 -26.91 -10.43
CA ARG A 164 -0.65 -27.81 -11.08
C ARG A 164 -1.02 -27.40 -12.49
N SER A 165 -0.77 -26.15 -12.88
CA SER A 165 -1.18 -25.61 -14.18
C SER A 165 -0.05 -24.83 -14.84
N PRO A 166 0.52 -25.30 -15.96
CA PRO A 166 1.60 -24.61 -16.67
C PRO A 166 1.28 -23.15 -17.04
N SER A 167 0.01 -22.85 -17.32
CA SER A 167 -0.46 -21.48 -17.62
C SER A 167 -0.37 -20.52 -16.43
N LEU A 168 -0.34 -21.03 -15.21
CA LEU A 168 -0.16 -20.27 -13.98
C LEU A 168 1.29 -20.31 -13.48
N GLY A 169 2.20 -20.88 -14.27
CA GLY A 169 3.62 -21.00 -13.88
C GLY A 169 4.30 -19.66 -13.61
N PHE A 170 3.82 -18.56 -14.21
CA PHE A 170 4.32 -17.21 -13.92
C PHE A 170 3.99 -16.72 -12.49
N LEU A 171 3.03 -17.36 -11.81
CA LEU A 171 2.71 -17.10 -10.41
C LEU A 171 3.61 -17.89 -9.44
N TYR A 172 4.36 -18.88 -9.94
CA TYR A 172 5.27 -19.68 -9.12
C TYR A 172 6.45 -18.83 -8.64
N ASN A 173 6.72 -18.82 -7.34
CA ASN A 173 7.68 -17.91 -6.71
C ASN A 173 7.38 -16.41 -6.99
N ASN A 174 6.15 -16.06 -7.33
CA ASN A 174 5.81 -14.66 -7.55
C ASN A 174 5.85 -13.90 -6.21
N GLU A 175 6.66 -12.84 -6.15
CA GLU A 175 6.73 -11.93 -4.99
C GLU A 175 5.44 -11.17 -4.75
N SER A 176 4.53 -11.12 -5.72
CA SER A 176 3.22 -10.50 -5.58
C SER A 176 2.39 -11.29 -4.57
N VAL A 177 2.64 -11.08 -3.29
CA VAL A 177 1.81 -11.54 -2.18
C VAL A 177 0.53 -10.72 -2.17
N MET A 178 -0.63 -11.38 -2.08
CA MET A 178 -1.90 -10.68 -1.79
C MET A 178 -1.94 -10.15 -0.35
N ILE A 179 -1.28 -10.86 0.56
CA ILE A 179 -1.00 -10.40 1.92
C ILE A 179 0.44 -10.74 2.28
N GLU A 180 1.19 -9.71 2.66
CA GLU A 180 2.49 -9.86 3.28
C GLU A 180 2.32 -10.10 4.79
N TYR A 181 2.48 -11.34 5.22
CA TYR A 181 2.52 -11.70 6.63
C TYR A 181 3.92 -11.42 7.17
N GLY A 182 4.00 -10.58 8.20
CA GLY A 182 5.27 -10.27 8.88
C GLY A 182 5.06 -9.97 10.36
N TYR A 183 6.09 -10.23 11.14
CA TYR A 183 6.17 -9.91 12.56
C TYR A 183 6.58 -8.46 12.74
N ARG A 184 5.87 -7.75 13.61
CA ARG A 184 6.33 -6.47 14.14
C ARG A 184 7.23 -6.75 15.33
N HIS A 185 8.48 -6.34 15.23
CA HIS A 185 9.48 -6.43 16.30
C HIS A 185 9.58 -5.09 17.00
N ASP A 186 9.65 -5.12 18.33
CA ASP A 186 9.89 -3.96 19.19
C ASP A 186 11.03 -4.34 20.14
N GLU A 187 12.27 -4.06 19.70
CA GLU A 187 13.48 -4.56 20.36
C GLU A 187 14.27 -3.41 20.96
N THR A 188 14.74 -3.61 22.20
CA THR A 188 15.45 -2.56 22.94
C THR A 188 16.80 -2.29 22.27
N GLY A 189 17.03 -1.05 21.82
CA GLY A 189 18.26 -0.64 21.13
C GLY A 189 18.19 -0.65 19.60
N ILE A 190 17.36 -1.51 19.00
CA ILE A 190 17.09 -1.52 17.55
C ILE A 190 15.91 -0.59 17.22
N GLY A 191 14.84 -0.65 18.02
CA GLY A 191 13.58 0.04 17.80
C GLY A 191 12.53 -0.84 17.12
N VAL A 192 11.52 -0.20 16.51
CA VAL A 192 10.40 -0.90 15.88
C VAL A 192 10.67 -1.14 14.41
N PHE A 193 10.63 -2.41 13.97
CA PHE A 193 10.73 -2.78 12.56
C PHE A 193 9.79 -3.95 12.23
N LYS A 194 9.60 -4.23 10.94
CA LYS A 194 8.79 -5.36 10.46
C LYS A 194 9.70 -6.32 9.71
N SER A 195 9.49 -7.62 9.89
CA SER A 195 10.20 -8.67 9.15
C SER A 195 9.29 -9.87 8.92
N ARG A 196 9.49 -10.61 7.82
CA ARG A 196 8.81 -11.90 7.61
C ARG A 196 9.28 -13.00 8.57
N LEU A 197 10.44 -12.81 9.18
CA LEU A 197 11.06 -13.77 10.09
C LEU A 197 10.97 -13.26 11.53
N THR A 198 10.86 -14.20 12.48
CA THR A 198 10.99 -13.88 13.91
C THR A 198 12.43 -13.48 14.24
N LEU A 199 12.66 -12.77 15.35
CA LEU A 199 14.01 -12.38 15.77
C LEU A 199 14.98 -13.59 15.93
N PRO A 200 14.56 -14.72 16.54
CA PRO A 200 15.40 -15.90 16.61
C PRO A 200 15.64 -16.57 15.24
N GLU A 201 14.70 -16.44 14.29
CA GLU A 201 14.91 -16.92 12.92
C GLU A 201 15.90 -16.05 12.17
N LEU A 202 15.82 -14.73 12.29
CA LEU A 202 16.79 -13.79 11.70
C LEU A 202 18.20 -14.09 12.19
N GLN A 203 18.38 -14.23 13.51
CA GLN A 203 19.67 -14.53 14.11
C GLN A 203 20.21 -15.90 13.68
N ARG A 204 19.36 -16.94 13.66
CA ARG A 204 19.75 -18.28 13.18
C ARG A 204 20.10 -18.26 11.69
N ALA A 205 19.37 -17.50 10.90
CA ALA A 205 19.57 -17.37 9.48
C ALA A 205 20.89 -16.66 9.13
N ASP A 206 21.19 -15.53 9.78
CA ASP A 206 22.49 -14.86 9.61
C ASP A 206 23.63 -15.76 10.10
N ALA A 207 23.45 -16.43 11.24
CA ALA A 207 24.43 -17.37 11.76
C ALA A 207 24.73 -18.53 10.79
N GLY A 208 23.70 -19.13 10.20
CA GLY A 208 23.86 -20.28 9.30
C GLY A 208 24.28 -19.92 7.88
N ARG A 209 23.62 -18.93 7.28
CA ARG A 209 23.72 -18.61 5.84
C ARG A 209 24.05 -17.15 5.54
N GLY A 210 24.29 -16.31 6.55
CA GLY A 210 24.51 -14.87 6.35
C GLY A 210 25.62 -14.56 5.35
N ARG A 211 26.81 -15.15 5.52
CA ARG A 211 27.95 -14.91 4.60
C ARG A 211 27.65 -15.32 3.16
N GLU A 212 26.97 -16.44 2.95
CA GLU A 212 26.54 -16.91 1.63
C GLU A 212 25.55 -15.92 1.00
N ALA A 213 24.54 -15.49 1.76
CA ALA A 213 23.54 -14.53 1.32
C ALA A 213 24.18 -13.19 0.93
N GLY A 214 25.09 -12.67 1.77
CA GLY A 214 25.83 -11.45 1.46
C GLY A 214 26.71 -11.58 0.22
N ALA A 215 27.42 -12.70 0.07
CA ALA A 215 28.25 -12.95 -1.10
C ALA A 215 27.41 -12.99 -2.39
N ARG A 216 26.21 -13.57 -2.36
CA ARG A 216 25.27 -13.53 -3.49
C ARG A 216 24.87 -12.11 -3.86
N LEU A 217 24.56 -11.25 -2.87
CA LEU A 217 24.26 -9.84 -3.15
C LEU A 217 25.44 -9.12 -3.80
N ALA A 218 26.66 -9.36 -3.33
CA ALA A 218 27.87 -8.75 -3.89
C ALA A 218 28.18 -9.21 -5.32
N GLN A 219 27.84 -10.45 -5.68
CA GLN A 219 28.05 -11.00 -7.02
C GLN A 219 27.09 -10.41 -8.08
N HIS A 220 26.01 -9.75 -7.65
CA HIS A 220 25.00 -9.21 -8.55
C HIS A 220 24.80 -7.70 -8.31
N PRO A 221 25.78 -6.85 -8.68
CA PRO A 221 25.69 -5.39 -8.50
C PRO A 221 24.56 -4.74 -9.32
N ALA A 222 24.07 -5.39 -10.39
CA ALA A 222 22.89 -4.95 -11.13
C ALA A 222 21.63 -4.90 -10.25
N LEU A 223 21.56 -5.72 -9.19
CA LEU A 223 20.47 -5.70 -8.21
C LEU A 223 20.54 -4.52 -7.24
N ALA A 224 21.48 -3.58 -7.43
CA ALA A 224 21.44 -2.29 -6.75
C ALA A 224 20.10 -1.57 -6.98
N ASP A 225 19.40 -1.89 -8.08
CA ASP A 225 17.99 -1.55 -8.24
C ASP A 225 17.08 -2.50 -7.46
N ARG A 226 16.32 -1.93 -6.51
CA ARG A 226 15.39 -2.65 -5.61
C ARG A 226 14.27 -3.39 -6.35
N ARG A 227 13.92 -2.99 -7.57
CA ARG A 227 12.92 -3.67 -8.40
C ARG A 227 13.52 -4.91 -9.06
N GLU A 228 14.73 -4.80 -9.62
CA GLU A 228 15.43 -5.95 -10.21
C GLU A 228 15.77 -7.01 -9.16
N PHE A 229 16.22 -6.59 -7.96
CA PHE A 229 16.44 -7.48 -6.83
C PHE A 229 15.21 -8.33 -6.51
N ARG A 230 14.05 -7.67 -6.39
CA ARG A 230 12.77 -8.30 -6.06
C ARG A 230 12.29 -9.27 -7.15
N MET A 231 12.59 -9.00 -8.42
CA MET A 231 12.27 -9.92 -9.51
C MET A 231 13.19 -11.15 -9.51
N ALA A 232 14.46 -10.99 -9.15
CA ALA A 232 15.44 -12.07 -9.17
C ALA A 232 15.42 -12.96 -7.90
N PHE A 233 15.12 -12.38 -6.73
CA PHE A 233 15.18 -13.06 -5.43
C PHE A 233 13.86 -12.93 -4.68
N ALA A 234 12.91 -13.77 -5.07
CA ALA A 234 11.59 -13.76 -4.48
C ALA A 234 11.62 -13.97 -2.96
N ALA A 235 10.93 -13.12 -2.20
CA ALA A 235 10.80 -13.25 -0.75
C ALA A 235 10.30 -14.63 -0.29
N SER A 236 9.46 -15.31 -1.07
CA SER A 236 8.99 -16.67 -0.79
C SER A 236 10.05 -17.74 -1.02
N ALA A 237 11.00 -17.50 -1.94
CA ALA A 237 12.04 -18.44 -2.31
C ALA A 237 13.26 -18.37 -1.37
N ASP A 238 13.69 -17.16 -1.00
CA ASP A 238 14.74 -16.97 0.02
C ASP A 238 14.41 -15.76 0.92
N PRO A 239 13.59 -15.96 1.98
CA PRO A 239 13.20 -14.90 2.90
C PRO A 239 14.41 -14.22 3.56
N VAL A 240 15.49 -14.96 3.82
CA VAL A 240 16.68 -14.45 4.51
C VAL A 240 17.43 -13.48 3.62
N LEU A 241 17.68 -13.89 2.36
CA LEU A 241 18.34 -13.05 1.38
C LEU A 241 17.52 -11.80 1.08
N HIS A 242 16.19 -11.94 0.98
CA HIS A 242 15.30 -10.82 0.72
C HIS A 242 15.27 -9.81 1.88
N GLU A 243 15.10 -10.25 3.13
CA GLU A 243 15.08 -9.36 4.30
C GLU A 243 16.40 -8.59 4.43
N MET A 244 17.53 -9.30 4.29
CA MET A 244 18.86 -8.68 4.32
C MET A 244 19.02 -7.65 3.18
N GLY A 245 18.70 -8.06 1.95
CA GLY A 245 18.83 -7.21 0.76
C GLY A 245 18.04 -5.92 0.92
N MET A 246 16.79 -5.99 1.36
CA MET A 246 15.93 -4.82 1.51
C MET A 246 16.48 -3.77 2.48
N HIS A 247 16.95 -4.19 3.66
CA HIS A 247 17.61 -3.30 4.61
C HIS A 247 18.91 -2.71 4.05
N LEU A 248 19.71 -3.53 3.35
CA LEU A 248 20.97 -3.11 2.75
C LEU A 248 20.76 -2.08 1.62
N PHE A 249 19.83 -2.34 0.69
CA PHE A 249 19.52 -1.42 -0.41
C PHE A 249 18.94 -0.11 0.09
N GLN A 250 18.05 -0.16 1.09
CA GLN A 250 17.48 1.04 1.67
C GLN A 250 18.57 1.89 2.34
N ARG A 251 19.46 1.28 3.12
CA ARG A 251 20.59 1.98 3.72
C ARG A 251 21.47 2.65 2.67
N ASN A 252 21.91 1.88 1.68
CA ASN A 252 22.87 2.35 0.68
C ASN A 252 22.27 3.46 -0.20
N HIS A 253 21.04 3.28 -0.67
CA HIS A 253 20.32 4.30 -1.42
C HIS A 253 20.25 5.64 -0.67
N PHE A 254 19.81 5.62 0.60
CA PHE A 254 19.71 6.84 1.38
C PHE A 254 21.07 7.45 1.73
N TYR A 255 22.11 6.64 1.85
CA TYR A 255 23.48 7.12 2.05
C TYR A 255 24.01 7.84 0.81
N ASP A 256 23.76 7.30 -0.39
CA ASP A 256 24.24 7.88 -1.64
C ASP A 256 23.54 9.21 -1.94
N VAL A 257 22.23 9.29 -1.71
CA VAL A 257 21.43 10.48 -2.04
C VAL A 257 21.40 11.55 -0.95
N CYS A 258 21.77 11.27 0.30
CA CYS A 258 21.62 12.26 1.37
C CYS A 258 22.58 13.45 1.24
N TRP A 259 23.76 13.24 0.67
CA TRP A 259 24.83 14.24 0.63
C TRP A 259 24.47 15.48 -0.18
N GLN A 260 23.64 15.34 -1.22
CA GLN A 260 23.17 16.46 -2.04
C GLN A 260 22.32 17.47 -1.25
N TYR A 261 21.68 17.01 -0.16
CA TYR A 261 20.80 17.83 0.68
C TYR A 261 21.53 18.51 1.84
N ARG A 262 22.81 18.17 2.09
CA ARG A 262 23.57 18.66 3.25
C ARG A 262 23.59 20.18 3.34
N THR A 263 23.75 20.85 2.21
CA THR A 263 23.87 22.32 2.13
C THR A 263 22.63 22.97 1.52
N SER A 264 21.93 22.27 0.64
CA SER A 264 20.81 22.81 -0.14
C SER A 264 19.46 22.75 0.59
N ASP A 265 19.22 21.71 1.39
CA ASP A 265 17.99 21.53 2.16
C ASP A 265 18.28 20.68 3.42
N PRO A 266 18.78 21.29 4.51
CA PRO A 266 19.12 20.58 5.74
C PRO A 266 17.94 19.82 6.36
N ALA A 267 16.69 20.20 6.05
CA ALA A 267 15.51 19.46 6.52
C ALA A 267 15.38 18.09 5.84
N ARG A 268 15.83 17.95 4.59
CA ARG A 268 15.93 16.66 3.88
C ARG A 268 17.18 15.85 4.22
N PHE A 269 18.20 16.46 4.83
CA PHE A 269 19.37 15.73 5.36
C PHE A 269 19.01 14.72 6.48
N VAL A 270 17.76 14.76 6.97
CA VAL A 270 17.14 13.72 7.82
C VAL A 270 17.20 12.32 7.19
N HIS A 271 17.43 12.17 5.88
CA HIS A 271 17.74 10.87 5.26
C HIS A 271 18.88 10.10 5.94
N MET A 272 19.84 10.80 6.56
CA MET A 272 20.86 10.15 7.40
C MET A 272 20.28 9.44 8.63
N THR A 273 19.12 9.87 9.13
CA THR A 273 18.37 9.15 10.18
C THR A 273 17.90 7.78 9.67
N VAL A 274 17.53 7.67 8.40
CA VAL A 274 17.16 6.38 7.80
C VAL A 274 18.38 5.47 7.75
N VAL A 275 19.51 5.97 7.25
CA VAL A 275 20.79 5.21 7.24
C VAL A 275 21.16 4.71 8.64
N ALA A 276 21.05 5.58 9.66
CA ALA A 276 21.33 5.22 11.03
C ALA A 276 20.37 4.16 11.59
N ARG A 277 19.08 4.24 11.25
CA ARG A 277 18.07 3.23 11.64
C ARG A 277 18.30 1.89 10.97
N GLU A 278 18.56 1.87 9.67
CA GLU A 278 18.84 0.62 8.95
C GLU A 278 20.10 -0.07 9.49
N ASN A 279 21.14 0.70 9.86
CA ASN A 279 22.33 0.13 10.49
C ASN A 279 22.05 -0.49 11.86
N ARG A 280 21.15 0.08 12.66
CA ARG A 280 20.74 -0.53 13.95
C ARG A 280 20.03 -1.87 13.77
N ILE A 281 19.50 -2.17 12.58
CA ILE A 281 18.94 -3.48 12.24
C ILE A 281 20.05 -4.39 11.68
N LEU A 282 20.80 -3.90 10.69
CA LEU A 282 21.80 -4.68 9.95
C LEU A 282 22.97 -5.15 10.83
N GLU A 283 23.50 -4.30 11.71
CA GLU A 283 24.67 -4.65 12.52
C GLU A 283 24.42 -5.78 13.54
N PRO A 284 23.33 -5.75 14.34
CA PRO A 284 23.07 -6.84 15.29
C PRO A 284 22.45 -8.09 14.64
N LEU A 285 21.65 -7.95 13.57
CA LEU A 285 20.87 -9.07 13.03
C LEU A 285 21.46 -9.70 11.76
N PHE A 286 22.26 -8.96 11.00
CA PHE A 286 22.80 -9.38 9.70
C PHE A 286 24.32 -9.21 9.62
N SER A 287 25.00 -9.33 10.75
CA SER A 287 26.45 -9.07 10.89
C SER A 287 27.30 -9.89 9.92
N ARG A 288 27.02 -11.19 9.79
CA ARG A 288 27.77 -12.12 8.93
C ARG A 288 27.45 -11.87 7.46
N ALA A 289 26.21 -11.48 7.18
CA ALA A 289 25.81 -11.15 5.84
C ALA A 289 26.40 -9.83 5.34
N LEU A 290 26.54 -8.81 6.20
CA LEU A 290 27.30 -7.60 5.89
C LEU A 290 28.76 -7.92 5.52
N GLU A 291 29.40 -8.81 6.28
CA GLU A 291 30.76 -9.28 5.98
C GLU A 291 30.82 -9.96 4.60
N GLY A 292 29.87 -10.87 4.32
CA GLY A 292 29.78 -11.58 3.05
C GLY A 292 29.56 -10.65 1.85
N ALA A 293 28.80 -9.56 2.05
CA ALA A 293 28.55 -8.54 1.03
C ALA A 293 29.73 -7.58 0.81
N GLY A 294 30.84 -7.74 1.55
CA GLY A 294 31.98 -6.83 1.48
C GLY A 294 31.70 -5.42 2.01
N GLN A 295 30.57 -5.23 2.70
CA GLN A 295 30.12 -3.95 3.24
C GLN A 295 30.64 -3.83 4.68
N ARG A 296 31.68 -3.01 4.91
CA ARG A 296 32.20 -2.77 6.26
C ARG A 296 31.12 -2.17 7.18
N ARG A 297 31.22 -2.48 8.48
CA ARG A 297 30.41 -1.84 9.53
C ARG A 297 30.49 -0.32 9.38
N PHE A 298 29.35 0.34 9.49
CA PHE A 298 29.32 1.79 9.39
C PHE A 298 30.06 2.38 10.61
N PRO A 299 30.86 3.44 10.45
CA PRO A 299 31.55 4.04 11.59
C PRO A 299 30.54 4.47 12.65
N ALA A 300 30.73 4.08 13.91
CA ALA A 300 29.83 4.39 15.03
C ALA A 300 29.45 5.88 15.19
N GLN A 301 30.23 6.79 14.59
CA GLN A 301 29.93 8.22 14.51
C GLN A 301 28.63 8.55 13.74
N SER A 302 28.19 7.70 12.80
CA SER A 302 26.91 7.89 12.09
C SER A 302 25.68 7.58 12.95
N ALA A 303 25.85 6.92 14.09
CA ALA A 303 24.77 6.67 15.05
C ALA A 303 24.36 7.91 15.86
N ARG A 304 25.17 8.99 15.83
CA ARG A 304 24.94 10.25 16.56
C ARG A 304 24.00 11.24 15.86
N TYR A 305 23.61 11.00 14.61
CA TYR A 305 22.71 11.92 13.89
C TYR A 305 21.24 11.85 14.34
N GLY A 306 20.93 11.00 15.32
CA GLY A 306 19.65 11.00 16.02
C GLY A 306 19.64 12.07 17.12
N SER A 307 18.88 13.14 16.90
CA SER A 307 18.56 14.23 17.83
C SER A 307 19.74 15.13 18.27
N HIS A 308 19.84 16.30 17.63
CA HIS A 308 20.52 17.50 18.15
C HIS A 308 22.05 17.46 18.37
N THR A 309 22.86 16.98 17.41
CA THR A 309 24.33 17.18 17.47
C THR A 309 24.88 17.73 16.14
N PRO A 310 25.80 18.72 16.18
CA PRO A 310 26.32 19.37 14.97
C PRO A 310 27.17 18.42 14.13
N ILE A 311 27.10 18.65 12.81
CA ILE A 311 27.59 17.78 11.75
C ILE A 311 29.13 17.78 11.71
N PRO A 312 29.83 16.65 11.91
CA PRO A 312 31.26 16.59 11.69
C PRO A 312 31.63 16.66 10.20
N THR A 313 32.76 17.29 9.92
CA THR A 313 33.44 17.33 8.62
C THR A 313 34.09 15.98 8.34
N CYS A 314 33.98 15.52 7.10
CA CYS A 314 34.52 14.25 6.62
C CYS A 314 36.06 14.23 6.73
N PRO A 315 36.68 13.09 7.10
CA PRO A 315 38.02 12.79 6.62
C PRO A 315 38.01 11.41 5.96
N LEU A 316 37.69 11.33 4.67
CA LEU A 316 38.09 10.19 3.86
C LEU A 316 38.67 10.67 2.55
N SER A 317 40.00 10.65 2.54
CA SER A 317 40.85 10.53 1.37
C SER A 317 40.37 9.35 0.53
N VAL A 318 40.01 9.64 -0.72
CA VAL A 318 39.81 8.65 -1.78
C VAL A 318 41.17 8.09 -2.18
N LYS A 319 41.30 6.76 -2.19
CA LYS A 319 42.13 6.02 -3.14
C LYS A 319 41.29 4.89 -3.68
#